data_AF-A0A6A8AN22-F1
#
_entry.id   AF-A0A6A8AN22-F1
#
_cell.length_a   1.000
_cell.length_b   1.000
_cell.length_c   1.000
_cell.angle_alpha   90.00
_cell.angle_beta   90.00
_cell.angle_gamma   90.00
#
_symmetry.space_group_name_H-M   'P 1'
#
loop_
_entity.id
_entity.type
_entity.pdbx_description
1 polymer ?
#
loop_
_entity_poly.entity_id
_entity_poly.type
_entity_poly.pdbx_seq_one_letter_code
_entity_poly.pdbx_strand_id
1 'polypeptide(L)'
;MYSILGRVSPRKVRDMIDLGLKGEFVEAREVLRSLLVDEGLAAKDIIRIVYSEVLKLNIPEIWKVRLSDTIGEIDYRLIQGGTAEIQLSVLVAKLALAGEKI
;
A
#
# COMPACT_ATOMS: atom_id res chain seq x y z
N MET A 1 -10.81 11.95 23.89
CA MET A 1 -10.36 10.57 23.61
C MET A 1 -10.15 10.41 22.10
N TYR A 2 -9.11 11.02 21.52
CA TYR A 2 -8.96 11.09 20.04
C TYR A 2 -7.49 11.16 19.59
N SER A 3 -6.63 10.22 20.00
CA SER A 3 -5.24 10.20 19.48
C SER A 3 -4.55 8.83 19.43
N ILE A 4 -5.21 7.76 19.87
CA ILE A 4 -4.59 6.42 19.91
C ILE A 4 -4.96 5.63 18.64
N LEU A 5 -6.22 5.68 18.20
CA LEU A 5 -6.69 4.95 17.01
C LEU A 5 -6.05 5.44 15.70
N GLY A 6 -5.86 6.75 15.52
CA GLY A 6 -5.34 7.32 14.26
C GLY A 6 -3.85 7.06 13.97
N ARG A 7 -3.07 6.54 14.93
CA ARG A 7 -1.63 6.27 14.74
C ARG A 7 -1.33 4.81 14.36
N VAL A 8 -2.23 3.89 14.68
CA VAL A 8 -2.01 2.45 14.48
C VAL A 8 -2.05 2.08 12.99
N SER A 9 -3.04 2.58 12.24
CA SER A 9 -3.21 2.22 10.84
C SER A 9 -2.09 2.76 9.92
N PRO A 10 -1.59 4.01 10.08
CA PRO A 10 -0.41 4.45 9.33
C PRO A 10 0.84 3.61 9.57
N ARG A 11 1.00 3.04 10.79
CA ARG A 11 2.11 2.13 11.08
C ARG A 11 1.93 0.80 10.37
N LYS A 12 0.75 0.17 10.43
CA LYS A 12 0.49 -1.08 9.72
C LYS A 12 0.59 -0.95 8.20
N VAL A 13 0.21 0.20 7.62
CA VAL A 13 0.42 0.46 6.19
C VAL A 13 1.92 0.51 5.86
N ARG A 14 2.76 1.10 6.71
CA ARG A 14 4.22 1.01 6.55
C ARG A 14 4.72 -0.43 6.65
N ASP A 15 4.26 -1.17 7.66
CA ASP A 15 4.67 -2.57 7.84
C ASP A 15 4.31 -3.40 6.58
N MET A 16 3.12 -3.18 5.99
CA MET A 16 2.71 -3.77 4.71
C MET A 16 3.65 -3.39 3.56
N ILE A 17 4.07 -2.13 3.48
CA ILE A 17 5.00 -1.65 2.44
C ILE A 17 6.36 -2.32 2.60
N ASP A 18 6.87 -2.38 3.82
CA ASP A 18 8.17 -2.97 4.14
C ASP A 18 8.20 -4.47 3.83
N LEU A 19 7.15 -5.21 4.21
CA LEU A 19 6.98 -6.62 3.84
C LEU A 19 6.92 -6.78 2.31
N GLY A 20 6.15 -5.92 1.64
CA GLY A 20 6.06 -5.88 0.19
C GLY A 20 7.44 -5.73 -0.45
N LEU A 21 8.22 -4.73 -0.05
CA LEU A 21 9.57 -4.47 -0.56
C LEU A 21 10.57 -5.58 -0.23
N LYS A 22 10.35 -6.40 0.81
CA LYS A 22 11.16 -7.59 1.10
C LYS A 22 10.80 -8.80 0.23
N GLY A 23 9.74 -8.71 -0.57
CA GLY A 23 9.20 -9.83 -1.34
C GLY A 23 8.32 -10.78 -0.53
N GLU A 24 8.02 -10.45 0.74
CA GLU A 24 7.11 -11.19 1.63
C GLU A 24 5.65 -10.89 1.23
N PHE A 25 5.29 -11.27 -0.01
CA PHE A 25 4.04 -10.89 -0.65
C PHE A 25 2.80 -11.39 0.09
N VAL A 26 2.84 -12.64 0.59
CA VAL A 26 1.71 -13.26 1.28
C VAL A 26 1.46 -12.55 2.61
N GLU A 27 2.51 -12.33 3.39
CA GLU A 27 2.48 -11.62 4.66
C GLU A 27 1.99 -10.18 4.49
N ALA A 28 2.50 -9.47 3.48
CA ALA A 28 2.02 -8.14 3.14
C ALA A 28 0.53 -8.14 2.76
N ARG A 29 0.04 -9.15 2.04
CA ARG A 29 -1.39 -9.30 1.72
C ARG A 29 -2.26 -9.56 2.94
N GLU A 30 -1.76 -10.31 3.92
CA GLU A 30 -2.48 -10.52 5.18
C GLU A 30 -2.61 -9.22 5.99
N VAL A 31 -1.54 -8.39 6.02
CA VAL A 31 -1.63 -7.05 6.64
C VAL A 31 -2.64 -6.17 5.89
N LEU A 32 -2.61 -6.17 4.56
CA LEU A 32 -3.60 -5.47 3.75
C LEU A 32 -5.03 -5.92 4.05
N ARG A 33 -5.26 -7.24 4.13
CA ARG A 33 -6.56 -7.81 4.47
C ARG A 33 -7.02 -7.36 5.86
N SER A 34 -6.14 -7.38 6.85
CA SER A 34 -6.45 -6.91 8.21
C SER A 34 -6.83 -5.43 8.23
N LEU A 35 -6.11 -4.59 7.48
CA LEU A 35 -6.44 -3.16 7.33
C LEU A 35 -7.85 -2.95 6.75
N LEU A 36 -8.21 -3.71 5.71
CA LEU A 36 -9.51 -3.59 5.04
C LEU A 36 -10.67 -4.20 5.84
N VAL A 37 -10.47 -5.37 6.44
CA VAL A 37 -11.53 -6.18 7.04
C VAL A 37 -11.65 -5.93 8.54
N ASP A 38 -10.55 -6.06 9.27
CA ASP A 38 -10.57 -6.00 10.73
C ASP A 38 -10.64 -4.56 11.22
N GLU A 39 -9.87 -3.66 10.59
CA GLU A 39 -9.86 -2.24 10.93
C GLU A 39 -10.87 -1.41 10.12
N GLY A 40 -11.44 -1.99 9.05
CA GLY A 40 -12.44 -1.31 8.22
C GLY A 40 -11.93 -0.05 7.52
N LEU A 41 -10.62 0.05 7.25
CA LEU A 41 -10.07 1.22 6.57
C LEU A 41 -10.60 1.32 5.15
N ALA A 42 -10.98 2.53 4.76
CA ALA A 42 -11.34 2.79 3.38
C ALA A 42 -10.10 2.66 2.48
N ALA A 43 -10.26 2.00 1.34
CA ALA A 43 -9.17 1.79 0.38
C ALA A 43 -8.49 3.10 -0.06
N LYS A 44 -9.27 4.18 -0.23
CA LYS A 44 -8.75 5.52 -0.55
C LYS A 44 -7.79 6.08 0.51
N ASP A 45 -8.02 5.76 1.78
CA ASP A 45 -7.18 6.23 2.87
C ASP A 45 -5.87 5.46 2.90
N ILE A 46 -5.92 4.14 2.65
CA ILE A 46 -4.73 3.30 2.47
C ILE A 46 -3.89 3.84 1.31
N ILE A 47 -4.48 4.11 0.15
CA ILE A 47 -3.79 4.66 -1.03
C ILE A 47 -3.09 5.97 -0.70
N ARG A 48 -3.78 6.89 -0.03
CA ARG A 48 -3.19 8.19 0.33
C ARG A 48 -1.96 8.03 1.24
N ILE A 49 -2.03 7.11 2.20
CA ILE A 49 -0.90 6.83 3.08
C ILE A 49 0.24 6.18 2.29
N VAL A 50 -0.06 5.15 1.48
CA VAL A 50 0.92 4.49 0.62
C VAL A 50 1.63 5.49 -0.27
N TYR A 51 0.90 6.36 -0.98
CA TYR A 51 1.49 7.36 -1.86
C TYR A 51 2.47 8.26 -1.09
N SER A 52 2.08 8.72 0.10
CA SER A 52 2.97 9.52 0.94
C SER A 52 4.23 8.77 1.37
N GLU A 53 4.12 7.49 1.73
CA GLU A 53 5.28 6.69 2.16
C GLU A 53 6.17 6.31 0.98
N VAL A 54 5.61 5.97 -0.19
CA VAL A 54 6.36 5.66 -1.42
C VAL A 54 7.29 6.81 -1.81
N LEU A 55 6.81 8.06 -1.73
CA LEU A 55 7.63 9.23 -2.03
C LEU A 55 8.81 9.41 -1.06
N LYS A 56 8.70 8.89 0.17
CA LYS A 56 9.74 8.97 1.21
C LYS A 56 10.70 7.78 1.18
N LEU A 57 10.41 6.73 0.42
CA LEU A 57 11.25 5.53 0.36
C LEU A 57 12.66 5.88 -0.13
N ASN A 58 13.66 5.25 0.46
CA ASN A 58 15.04 5.33 0.01
C ASN A 58 15.32 4.28 -1.08
N ILE A 59 14.69 4.46 -2.24
CA ILE A 59 14.81 3.60 -3.42
C ILE A 59 15.18 4.44 -4.65
N PRO A 60 15.70 3.83 -5.74
CA PRO A 60 15.97 4.55 -6.98
C PRO A 60 14.73 5.32 -7.48
N GLU A 61 14.94 6.56 -7.94
CA GLU A 61 13.86 7.46 -8.36
C GLU A 61 12.94 6.86 -9.43
N ILE A 62 13.49 6.05 -10.35
CA ILE A 62 12.70 5.34 -11.36
C ILE A 62 11.62 4.43 -10.75
N TRP A 63 11.87 3.83 -9.59
CA TRP A 63 10.89 3.01 -8.90
C TRP A 63 9.82 3.85 -8.21
N LYS A 64 10.16 5.03 -7.67
CA LYS A 64 9.15 5.98 -7.17
C LYS A 64 8.20 6.40 -8.28
N VAL A 65 8.72 6.67 -9.48
CA VAL A 65 7.91 6.99 -10.67
C VAL A 65 6.96 5.83 -11.01
N ARG A 66 7.48 4.61 -11.16
CA ARG A 66 6.68 3.43 -11.51
C ARG A 66 5.61 3.08 -10.48
N LEU A 67 5.94 3.19 -9.19
CA LEU A 67 4.99 2.95 -8.12
C LEU A 67 3.91 4.03 -8.08
N SER A 68 4.28 5.30 -8.29
CA SER A 68 3.32 6.41 -8.36
C SER A 68 2.33 6.25 -9.52
N ASP A 69 2.81 5.84 -10.69
CA ASP A 69 1.97 5.53 -11.85
C ASP A 69 0.98 4.39 -11.55
N THR A 70 1.48 3.30 -10.97
CA THR A 70 0.64 2.17 -10.51
C THR A 70 -0.43 2.62 -9.52
N ILE A 71 -0.08 3.48 -8.55
CA ILE A 71 -1.00 4.01 -7.55
C ILE A 71 -2.11 4.82 -8.22
N GLY A 72 -1.78 5.66 -9.21
CA GLY A 72 -2.76 6.45 -9.97
C GLY A 72 -3.76 5.57 -10.73
N GLU A 73 -3.28 4.51 -11.39
CA GLU A 73 -4.17 3.56 -12.07
C GLU A 73 -5.12 2.85 -11.09
N ILE A 74 -4.59 2.43 -9.93
CA ILE A 74 -5.38 1.79 -8.88
C ILE A 74 -6.44 2.74 -8.35
N ASP A 75 -6.09 3.98 -8.03
CA ASP A 75 -7.03 5.00 -7.55
C ASP A 75 -8.16 5.23 -8.55
N TYR A 76 -7.81 5.40 -9.83
CA TYR A 76 -8.79 5.50 -10.91
C TYR A 76 -9.72 4.28 -10.95
N ARG A 77 -9.18 3.04 -10.93
CA ARG A 77 -9.98 1.82 -10.98
C ARG A 77 -10.91 1.68 -9.77
N LEU A 78 -10.48 2.10 -8.58
CA LEU A 78 -11.34 2.09 -7.40
C LEU A 78 -12.49 3.08 -7.51
N ILE A 79 -12.24 4.27 -8.05
CA ILE A 79 -13.30 5.25 -8.35
C ILE A 79 -14.33 4.66 -9.32
N GLN A 80 -13.89 3.86 -10.29
CA GLN A 80 -14.78 3.15 -11.24
C GLN A 80 -15.48 1.91 -10.64
N GLY A 81 -15.39 1.68 -9.33
CA GLY A 81 -16.04 0.54 -8.66
C GLY A 81 -15.20 -0.75 -8.66
N GLY A 82 -13.90 -0.64 -8.91
CA GLY A 82 -12.96 -1.75 -8.82
C GLY A 82 -12.88 -2.35 -7.42
N THR A 83 -12.61 -3.65 -7.34
CA THR A 83 -12.51 -4.38 -6.07
C THR A 83 -11.27 -3.97 -5.28
N ALA A 84 -11.46 -3.38 -4.10
CA ALA A 84 -10.40 -2.88 -3.23
C ALA A 84 -9.28 -3.89 -2.95
N GLU A 85 -9.66 -5.10 -2.50
CA GLU A 85 -8.70 -6.16 -2.15
C GLU A 85 -7.82 -6.54 -3.35
N ILE A 86 -8.41 -6.63 -4.55
CA ILE A 86 -7.66 -6.97 -5.78
C ILE A 86 -6.72 -5.83 -6.15
N GLN A 87 -7.21 -4.59 -6.23
CA GLN A 87 -6.38 -3.46 -6.67
C GLN A 87 -5.24 -3.16 -5.69
N LEU A 88 -5.50 -3.21 -4.38
CA LEU A 88 -4.44 -3.02 -3.39
C LEU A 88 -3.47 -4.21 -3.34
N SER A 89 -3.90 -5.42 -3.72
CA SER A 89 -2.97 -6.55 -3.91
C SER A 89 -2.03 -6.33 -5.10
N VAL A 90 -2.48 -5.64 -6.17
CA VAL A 90 -1.61 -5.23 -7.29
C VAL A 90 -0.50 -4.29 -6.79
N LEU A 91 -0.84 -3.35 -5.91
CA LEU A 91 0.16 -2.47 -5.28
C LEU A 91 1.19 -3.29 -4.49
N VAL A 92 0.76 -4.23 -3.65
CA VAL A 92 1.66 -5.10 -2.88
C VAL A 92 2.58 -5.90 -3.80
N ALA A 93 2.04 -6.45 -4.90
CA ALA A 93 2.84 -7.16 -5.90
C ALA A 93 3.89 -6.24 -6.56
N LYS A 94 3.52 -4.99 -6.85
CA LYS A 94 4.43 -4.01 -7.45
C LYS A 94 5.53 -3.57 -6.49
N LEU A 95 5.25 -3.50 -5.19
CA LEU A 95 6.26 -3.29 -4.15
C LEU A 95 7.26 -4.47 -4.11
N ALA A 96 6.80 -5.72 -4.19
CA ALA A 96 7.68 -6.88 -4.26
C ALA A 96 8.59 -6.88 -5.49
N LEU A 97 8.05 -6.51 -6.66
CA LEU A 97 8.84 -6.36 -7.88
C LEU A 97 9.86 -5.22 -7.80
N ALA A 98 9.53 -4.13 -7.09
CA ALA A 98 10.48 -3.05 -6.83
C ALA A 98 11.61 -3.55 -5.91
N GLY A 99 11.25 -4.25 -4.84
CA GLY A 99 12.13 -4.88 -3.87
C GLY A 99 13.19 -5.80 -4.47
N GLU A 100 12.81 -6.60 -5.48
CA GLU A 100 13.74 -7.51 -6.18
C GLU A 100 14.82 -6.78 -7.00
N LYS A 101 14.60 -5.49 -7.32
CA LYS A 101 15.42 -4.72 -8.27
C LYS A 101 16.20 -3.58 -7.60
N ILE A 102 16.16 -3.50 -6.27
CA ILE A 102 16.88 -2.53 -5.43
C ILE A 102 17.88 -3.25 -4.54
#